data_AF-A0AAE5P7U9-F1
#
_entry.id   AF-A0AAE5P7U9-F1
#
_cell.length_a   1.000
_cell.length_b   1.000
_cell.length_c   1.000
_cell.angle_alpha   90.00
_cell.angle_beta   90.00
_cell.angle_gamma   90.00
#
_symmetry.space_group_name_H-M   'P 1'
#
loop_
_entity.id
_entity.type
_entity.pdbx_description
1 polymer ?
#
loop_
_entity_poly.entity_id
_entity_poly.type
_entity_poly.pdbx_seq_one_letter_code
_entity_poly.pdbx_strand_id
1 'polypeptide(L)'
;MVDTILYFLFSFCYIVLFFFSIYVVRKNTSPFYMLFLPLVIAGLIYDNIMIGIGSFIGEGDTLRSLSMLRFWFHALFTPTLVLFAYGVAKYSTITWAKKPVAGILFLLTTFALISYETLETISQRMEVVREYGIVRYTLVGSSGPPLMVLIVAIILLFVGISLFRKTRWSSMMIGVAVMLVGSAVSIPIPSTAVTNTFELIFIFSLFLTQRHLMKIH
;
A
#
# COMPACT_ATOMS: atom_id res chain seq x y z
N MET A 1 -12.53 -15.57 14.28
CA MET A 1 -12.02 -14.76 15.41
C MET A 1 -10.51 -14.56 15.35
N VAL A 2 -9.71 -15.56 14.97
CA VAL A 2 -8.25 -15.38 14.78
C VAL A 2 -7.95 -14.25 13.78
N ASP A 3 -8.60 -14.27 12.62
CA ASP A 3 -8.45 -13.21 11.60
C ASP A 3 -8.77 -11.81 12.13
N THR A 4 -9.82 -11.66 12.94
CA THR A 4 -10.17 -10.39 13.60
C THR A 4 -9.00 -9.85 14.43
N ILE A 5 -8.36 -10.72 15.22
CA ILE A 5 -7.19 -10.36 16.04
C ILE A 5 -6.02 -9.96 15.13
N LEU A 6 -5.78 -10.69 14.04
CA LEU A 6 -4.73 -10.36 13.08
C LEU A 6 -4.94 -9.00 12.44
N TYR A 7 -6.17 -8.67 12.03
CA TYR A 7 -6.49 -7.36 11.47
C TYR A 7 -6.25 -6.22 12.47
N PHE A 8 -6.63 -6.38 13.73
CA PHE A 8 -6.30 -5.39 14.77
C PHE A 8 -4.80 -5.28 15.02
N LEU A 9 -4.07 -6.40 14.98
CA LEU A 9 -2.61 -6.39 15.10
C LEU A 9 -1.96 -5.64 13.92
N PHE A 10 -2.43 -5.88 12.69
CA PHE A 10 -1.96 -5.12 11.52
C PHE A 10 -2.26 -3.64 11.65
N SER A 11 -3.47 -3.27 12.06
CA SER A 11 -3.82 -1.86 12.33
C SER A 11 -2.89 -1.23 13.36
N PHE A 12 -2.59 -1.93 14.46
CA PHE A 12 -1.64 -1.46 15.46
C PHE A 12 -0.23 -1.25 14.88
N CYS A 13 0.29 -2.24 14.13
CA CYS A 13 1.58 -2.12 13.44
C CYS A 13 1.59 -0.93 12.48
N TYR A 14 0.53 -0.72 11.70
CA TYR A 14 0.43 0.42 10.79
C TYR A 14 0.33 1.75 11.53
N ILE A 15 -0.36 1.84 12.67
CA ILE A 15 -0.38 3.04 13.52
C ILE A 15 1.03 3.39 13.99
N VAL A 16 1.78 2.40 14.48
CA VAL A 16 3.19 2.60 14.89
C VAL A 16 4.03 3.07 13.71
N LEU A 17 3.91 2.44 12.54
CA LEU A 17 4.63 2.84 11.33
C LEU A 17 4.23 4.22 10.82
N PHE A 18 2.95 4.58 10.93
CA PHE A 18 2.46 5.90 10.55
C PHE A 18 3.14 6.98 11.38
N PHE A 19 3.14 6.85 12.70
CA PHE A 19 3.78 7.82 13.58
C PHE A 19 5.28 7.90 13.35
N PHE A 20 5.97 6.76 13.16
CA PHE A 20 7.39 6.79 12.83
C PHE A 20 7.67 7.41 11.46
N SER A 21 6.86 7.12 10.44
CA SER A 21 7.01 7.71 9.11
C SER A 21 6.80 9.23 9.15
N ILE A 22 5.77 9.70 9.85
CA ILE A 22 5.54 11.14 10.08
C ILE A 22 6.69 11.76 10.86
N TYR A 23 7.20 11.10 11.91
CA TYR A 23 8.35 11.57 12.67
C TYR A 23 9.59 11.74 11.78
N VAL A 24 9.90 10.75 10.93
CA VAL A 24 11.00 10.80 9.96
C VAL A 24 10.85 11.98 9.02
N VAL A 25 9.64 12.19 8.50
CA VAL A 25 9.35 13.26 7.55
C VAL A 25 9.45 14.64 8.19
N ARG A 26 8.98 14.80 9.43
CA ARG A 26 9.00 16.09 10.14
C ARG A 26 10.38 16.51 10.63
N LYS A 27 11.26 15.55 10.96
CA LYS A 27 12.60 15.84 11.49
C LYS A 27 13.62 16.26 10.43
N ASN A 28 13.30 16.12 9.16
CA ASN A 28 14.19 16.40 8.05
C ASN A 28 13.55 17.41 7.09
N THR A 29 14.36 18.06 6.27
CA THR A 29 13.88 18.78 5.08
C THR A 29 13.39 17.76 4.04
N SER A 30 12.21 17.21 4.30
CA SER A 30 11.67 16.11 3.52
C SER A 30 11.18 16.60 2.16
N PRO A 31 11.55 15.92 1.07
CA PRO A 31 10.85 16.11 -0.19
C PRO A 31 9.36 15.79 -0.01
N PHE A 32 8.52 16.60 -0.66
CA PHE A 32 7.05 16.42 -0.69
C PHE A 32 6.64 14.96 -0.98
N TYR A 33 7.36 14.29 -1.89
CA TYR A 33 7.10 12.91 -2.30
C TYR A 33 7.18 11.87 -1.16
N MET A 34 7.92 12.13 -0.08
CA MET A 34 8.02 11.20 1.03
C MET A 34 6.75 11.16 1.89
N LEU A 35 5.85 12.14 1.76
CA LEU A 35 4.56 12.18 2.46
C LEU A 35 3.55 11.17 1.91
N PHE A 36 3.76 10.63 0.71
CA PHE A 36 2.85 9.65 0.12
C PHE A 36 2.90 8.29 0.83
N LEU A 37 4.03 7.92 1.45
CA LEU A 37 4.09 6.70 2.26
C LEU A 37 3.16 6.77 3.50
N PRO A 38 3.25 7.77 4.39
CA PRO A 38 2.33 7.85 5.53
C PRO A 38 0.88 8.06 5.10
N LEU A 39 0.62 8.71 3.95
CA LEU A 39 -0.73 8.78 3.38
C LEU A 39 -1.31 7.39 3.09
N VAL A 40 -0.54 6.51 2.44
CA VAL A 40 -0.96 5.14 2.15
C VAL A 40 -1.12 4.33 3.45
N ILE A 41 -0.21 4.49 4.40
CA ILE A 41 -0.31 3.82 5.71
C ILE A 41 -1.62 4.22 6.41
N ALA A 42 -2.06 5.49 6.33
CA ALA A 42 -3.34 5.91 6.90
C ALA A 42 -4.53 5.16 6.26
N GLY A 43 -4.51 4.96 4.94
CA GLY A 43 -5.50 4.13 4.25
C GLY A 43 -5.51 2.68 4.75
N LEU A 44 -4.33 2.09 4.98
CA LEU A 44 -4.20 0.72 5.48
C LEU A 44 -4.66 0.56 6.93
N ILE A 45 -4.44 1.57 7.79
CA ILE A 45 -5.00 1.58 9.14
C ILE A 45 -6.52 1.47 9.05
N TYR A 46 -7.15 2.35 8.27
CA TYR A 46 -8.60 2.35 8.10
C TYR A 46 -9.10 1.01 7.53
N ASP A 47 -8.47 0.50 6.47
CA ASP A 47 -8.84 -0.77 5.86
C ASP A 47 -8.84 -1.94 6.86
N ASN A 48 -7.73 -2.12 7.57
CA ASN A 48 -7.58 -3.23 8.51
C ASN A 48 -8.52 -3.10 9.72
N ILE A 49 -8.77 -1.87 10.22
CA ILE A 49 -9.75 -1.66 11.30
C ILE A 49 -11.15 -2.02 10.80
N MET A 50 -11.55 -1.54 9.62
CA MET A 50 -12.88 -1.79 9.07
C MET A 50 -13.15 -3.28 8.82
N ILE A 51 -12.16 -4.02 8.34
CA ILE A 51 -12.28 -5.48 8.20
C ILE A 51 -12.40 -6.14 9.58
N GLY A 52 -11.54 -5.76 10.53
CA GLY A 52 -11.54 -6.32 11.88
C GLY A 52 -12.85 -6.08 12.63
N ILE A 53 -13.44 -4.89 12.51
CA ILE A 53 -14.71 -4.56 13.17
C ILE A 53 -15.94 -5.10 12.42
N GLY A 54 -15.79 -5.55 11.18
CA GLY A 54 -16.92 -5.86 10.29
C GLY A 54 -17.88 -6.92 10.84
N SER A 55 -17.37 -7.93 11.55
CA SER A 55 -18.20 -8.93 12.22
C SER A 55 -19.01 -8.38 13.40
N PHE A 56 -18.55 -7.30 14.05
CA PHE A 56 -19.28 -6.66 15.15
C PHE A 56 -20.35 -5.69 14.67
N ILE A 57 -20.11 -5.03 13.52
CA ILE A 57 -21.11 -4.18 12.87
C ILE A 57 -22.21 -5.05 12.23
N GLY A 58 -21.81 -6.16 11.62
CA GLY A 58 -22.71 -7.03 10.88
C GLY A 58 -23.00 -6.51 9.47
N GLU A 59 -23.69 -7.35 8.69
CA GLU A 59 -24.14 -6.99 7.35
C GLU A 59 -25.21 -5.89 7.38
N GLY A 60 -25.12 -4.95 6.44
CA GLY A 60 -26.08 -3.86 6.31
C GLY A 60 -25.45 -2.61 5.70
N ASP A 61 -26.28 -1.57 5.55
CA ASP A 61 -25.87 -0.31 4.89
C ASP A 61 -24.71 0.38 5.61
N THR A 62 -24.61 0.29 6.93
CA THR A 62 -23.50 0.87 7.69
C THR A 62 -22.15 0.25 7.30
N LEU A 63 -22.04 -1.08 7.33
CA LEU A 63 -20.79 -1.77 6.95
C LEU A 63 -20.50 -1.58 5.46
N ARG A 64 -21.53 -1.50 4.63
CA ARG A 64 -21.40 -1.22 3.19
C ARG A 64 -20.79 0.16 2.93
N SER A 65 -21.32 1.22 3.55
CA SER A 65 -20.80 2.59 3.40
C SER A 65 -19.39 2.73 3.93
N LEU A 66 -19.09 2.14 5.09
CA LEU A 66 -17.73 2.12 5.64
C LEU A 66 -16.76 1.35 4.72
N SER A 67 -17.23 0.27 4.10
CA SER A 67 -16.44 -0.51 3.16
C SER A 67 -16.17 0.24 1.85
N MET A 68 -17.13 1.03 1.38
CA MET A 68 -16.93 1.88 0.21
C MET A 68 -15.73 2.82 0.38
N LEU A 69 -15.56 3.42 1.56
CA LEU A 69 -14.39 4.26 1.85
C LEU A 69 -13.06 3.51 1.76
N ARG A 70 -13.03 2.20 2.07
CA ARG A 70 -11.82 1.38 1.93
C ARG A 70 -11.39 1.31 0.46
N PHE A 71 -12.33 1.06 -0.45
CA PHE A 71 -12.06 1.02 -1.88
C PHE A 71 -11.62 2.39 -2.41
N TRP A 72 -12.25 3.48 -1.96
CA TRP A 72 -11.82 4.83 -2.31
C TRP A 72 -10.41 5.16 -1.83
N PHE A 73 -10.05 4.80 -0.59
CA PHE A 73 -8.69 4.98 -0.10
C PHE A 73 -7.68 4.16 -0.89
N HIS A 74 -8.04 2.93 -1.29
CA HIS A 74 -7.17 2.13 -2.13
C HIS A 74 -6.99 2.77 -3.53
N ALA A 75 -8.09 3.19 -4.16
CA ALA A 75 -8.08 3.80 -5.49
C ALA A 75 -7.34 5.15 -5.54
N LEU A 76 -7.39 5.93 -4.46
CA LEU A 76 -6.79 7.26 -4.42
C LEU A 76 -5.37 7.25 -3.84
N PHE A 77 -5.12 6.48 -2.77
CA PHE A 77 -3.87 6.60 -2.02
C PHE A 77 -2.82 5.59 -2.49
N THR A 78 -3.17 4.33 -2.75
CA THR A 78 -2.17 3.31 -3.14
C THR A 78 -1.37 3.69 -4.40
N PRO A 79 -1.97 4.24 -5.48
CA PRO A 79 -1.22 4.73 -6.63
C PRO A 79 -0.15 5.78 -6.30
N THR A 80 -0.33 6.55 -5.23
CA THR A 80 0.63 7.60 -4.84
C THR A 80 1.98 7.03 -4.39
N LEU A 81 2.07 5.72 -4.13
CA LEU A 81 3.35 5.04 -3.95
C LEU A 81 4.27 5.13 -5.19
N VAL A 82 3.72 5.35 -6.39
CA VAL A 82 4.50 5.67 -7.59
C VAL A 82 5.26 7.00 -7.39
N LEU A 83 4.59 8.03 -6.86
CA LEU A 83 5.23 9.31 -6.53
C LEU A 83 6.23 9.17 -5.39
N PHE A 84 5.95 8.33 -4.40
CA PHE A 84 6.94 7.96 -3.38
C PHE A 84 8.20 7.34 -4.02
N ALA A 85 8.03 6.40 -4.95
CA ALA A 85 9.13 5.76 -5.67
C ALA A 85 9.97 6.79 -6.45
N TYR A 86 9.32 7.74 -7.11
CA TYR A 86 10.03 8.86 -7.75
C TYR A 86 10.81 9.69 -6.73
N GLY A 87 10.22 9.99 -5.58
CA GLY A 87 10.89 10.67 -4.46
C GLY A 87 12.15 9.94 -4.00
N VAL A 88 12.07 8.62 -3.81
CA VAL A 88 13.20 7.74 -3.50
C VAL A 88 14.29 7.83 -4.55
N ALA A 89 13.94 7.74 -5.84
CA ALA A 89 14.91 7.80 -6.94
C ALA A 89 15.61 9.16 -7.04
N LYS A 90 14.83 10.24 -6.87
CA LYS A 90 15.33 11.62 -6.92
C LYS A 90 16.27 11.91 -5.74
N TYR A 91 15.87 11.52 -4.53
CA TYR A 91 16.65 11.78 -3.32
C TYR A 91 17.95 10.97 -3.26
N SER A 92 17.94 9.76 -3.82
CA SER A 92 19.16 8.93 -3.97
C SER A 92 20.05 9.35 -5.15
N THR A 93 19.74 10.48 -5.81
CA THR A 93 20.53 11.08 -6.91
C THR A 93 20.68 10.20 -8.15
N ILE A 94 19.72 9.29 -8.38
CA ILE A 94 19.72 8.40 -9.56
C ILE A 94 19.62 9.25 -10.85
N THR A 95 20.45 8.94 -11.84
CA THR A 95 20.68 9.78 -13.02
C THR A 95 19.42 9.99 -13.86
N TRP A 96 18.63 8.95 -14.10
CA TRP A 96 17.40 9.04 -14.88
C TRP A 96 16.32 9.87 -14.17
N ALA A 97 16.28 9.86 -12.84
CA ALA A 97 15.28 10.58 -12.03
C ALA A 97 15.52 12.10 -11.99
N LYS A 98 16.70 12.57 -12.41
CA LYS A 98 17.01 14.00 -12.53
C LYS A 98 16.37 14.65 -13.75
N LYS A 99 15.98 13.86 -14.76
CA LYS A 99 15.37 14.38 -15.99
C LYS A 99 13.92 14.81 -15.70
N PRO A 100 13.46 15.98 -16.17
CA PRO A 100 12.09 16.45 -15.92
C PRO A 100 11.04 15.48 -16.49
N VAL A 101 11.36 14.84 -17.62
CA VAL A 101 10.52 13.80 -18.25
C VAL A 101 10.20 12.66 -17.28
N ALA A 102 11.14 12.25 -16.41
CA ALA A 102 10.87 11.20 -15.43
C ALA A 102 9.78 11.64 -14.44
N GLY A 103 9.84 12.87 -13.92
CA GLY A 103 8.80 13.39 -13.03
C GLY A 103 7.42 13.43 -13.69
N ILE A 104 7.36 13.86 -14.95
CA ILE A 104 6.11 13.89 -15.73
C ILE A 104 5.54 12.48 -15.92
N LEU A 105 6.38 11.51 -16.31
CA LEU A 105 5.94 10.13 -16.51
C LEU A 105 5.38 9.51 -15.22
N PHE A 106 6.05 9.70 -14.08
CA PHE A 106 5.56 9.19 -12.79
C PHE A 106 4.26 9.87 -12.36
N LEU A 107 4.11 11.18 -12.60
CA LEU A 107 2.87 11.90 -12.33
C LEU A 107 1.70 11.42 -13.20
N LEU A 108 1.91 11.33 -14.52
CA LEU A 108 0.90 10.84 -15.46
C LEU A 108 0.51 9.39 -15.15
N THR A 109 1.48 8.54 -14.80
CA THR A 109 1.22 7.15 -14.41
C THR A 109 0.37 7.10 -13.14
N THR A 110 0.68 7.92 -12.14
CA THR A 110 -0.10 8.01 -10.90
C THR A 110 -1.54 8.42 -11.20
N PHE A 111 -1.73 9.47 -12.01
CA PHE A 111 -3.06 9.95 -12.38
C PHE A 111 -3.84 8.93 -13.19
N ALA A 112 -3.19 8.23 -14.13
CA ALA A 112 -3.79 7.16 -14.91
C ALA A 112 -4.25 5.99 -14.03
N LEU A 113 -3.43 5.57 -13.07
CA LEU A 113 -3.78 4.50 -12.12
C LEU A 113 -4.93 4.90 -11.19
N ILE A 114 -4.93 6.14 -10.67
CA ILE A 114 -6.05 6.66 -9.87
C ILE A 114 -7.34 6.66 -10.69
N SER A 115 -7.27 7.14 -11.93
CA SER A 115 -8.44 7.21 -12.83
C SER A 115 -8.95 5.80 -13.14
N TYR A 116 -8.06 4.87 -13.46
CA TYR A 116 -8.39 3.47 -13.71
C TYR A 116 -9.08 2.82 -12.51
N GLU A 117 -8.47 2.88 -11.32
CA GLU A 117 -8.99 2.21 -10.13
C GLU A 117 -10.29 2.87 -9.63
N THR A 118 -10.44 4.18 -9.82
CA THR A 118 -11.69 4.90 -9.51
C THR A 118 -12.83 4.44 -10.42
N LEU A 119 -12.59 4.33 -11.73
CA LEU A 119 -13.59 3.83 -12.68
C LEU A 119 -14.00 2.39 -12.35
N GLU A 120 -13.03 1.55 -11.98
CA GLU A 120 -13.28 0.18 -11.55
C GLU A 120 -14.13 0.14 -10.26
N THR A 121 -13.78 0.97 -9.28
CA THR A 121 -14.51 1.08 -8.01
C THR A 121 -15.96 1.51 -8.19
N ILE A 122 -16.24 2.41 -9.15
CA ILE A 122 -17.60 2.91 -9.43
C ILE A 122 -18.41 1.90 -10.25
N SER A 123 -17.76 1.17 -11.16
CA SER A 123 -18.45 0.26 -12.09
C SER A 123 -18.86 -1.07 -11.44
N GLN A 124 -18.12 -1.50 -10.41
CA GLN A 124 -18.33 -2.77 -9.74
C GLN A 124 -19.40 -2.69 -8.64
N ARG A 125 -20.10 -3.81 -8.43
CA ARG A 125 -21.05 -3.97 -7.32
C ARG A 125 -20.34 -4.52 -6.10
N MET A 126 -20.82 -4.15 -4.92
CA MET A 126 -20.34 -4.72 -3.66
C MET A 126 -21.16 -5.95 -3.27
N GLU A 127 -20.48 -7.00 -2.84
CA GLU A 127 -21.07 -8.22 -2.28
C GLU A 127 -20.49 -8.53 -0.90
N VAL A 128 -21.32 -9.16 -0.07
CA VAL A 128 -20.93 -9.55 1.30
C VAL A 128 -20.21 -10.88 1.23
N VAL A 129 -19.03 -10.92 1.84
CA VAL A 129 -18.24 -12.14 2.02
C VAL A 129 -18.15 -12.46 3.51
N ARG A 130 -18.39 -13.73 3.83
CA ARG A 130 -18.36 -14.28 5.19
C ARG A 130 -17.37 -15.43 5.25
N GLU A 131 -16.14 -15.13 5.65
CA GLU A 131 -15.04 -16.09 5.65
C GLU A 131 -14.25 -16.00 6.95
N TYR A 132 -13.89 -17.14 7.54
CA TYR A 132 -13.03 -17.25 8.73
C TYR A 132 -13.46 -16.38 9.94
N GLY A 133 -14.76 -16.09 10.03
CA GLY A 133 -15.35 -15.25 11.08
C GLY A 133 -15.24 -13.75 10.84
N ILE A 134 -14.84 -13.33 9.64
CA ILE A 134 -14.89 -11.95 9.16
C ILE A 134 -16.15 -11.77 8.30
N VAL A 135 -16.80 -10.62 8.48
CA VAL A 135 -17.87 -10.14 7.59
C VAL A 135 -17.36 -8.86 6.94
N ARG A 136 -17.28 -8.84 5.61
CA ARG A 136 -16.81 -7.66 4.85
C ARG A 136 -17.53 -7.57 3.51
N TYR A 137 -17.63 -6.35 2.98
CA TYR A 137 -17.97 -6.17 1.57
C TYR A 137 -16.70 -6.25 0.71
N THR A 138 -16.83 -6.88 -0.46
CA THR A 138 -15.83 -6.93 -1.55
C THR A 138 -16.47 -6.45 -2.85
N LEU A 139 -15.66 -6.08 -3.85
CA LEU A 139 -16.17 -5.78 -5.19
C LEU A 139 -16.23 -7.04 -6.07
N VAL A 140 -17.32 -7.22 -6.80
CA VAL A 140 -17.56 -8.36 -7.70
C VAL A 140 -16.60 -8.32 -8.89
N GLY A 141 -16.00 -9.46 -9.23
CA GLY A 141 -15.05 -9.58 -10.34
C GLY A 141 -13.58 -9.35 -9.95
N SER A 142 -13.29 -9.08 -8.68
CA SER A 142 -11.93 -8.93 -8.14
C SER A 142 -11.22 -10.29 -7.90
N SER A 143 -11.11 -11.13 -8.92
CA SER A 143 -10.32 -12.37 -8.84
C SER A 143 -8.83 -12.09 -9.09
N GLY A 144 -8.02 -12.09 -8.03
CA GLY A 144 -6.57 -11.88 -8.09
C GLY A 144 -6.12 -10.49 -7.61
N PRO A 145 -4.80 -10.24 -7.48
CA PRO A 145 -4.28 -8.92 -7.12
C PRO A 145 -4.74 -7.87 -8.14
N PRO A 146 -5.30 -6.74 -7.70
CA PRO A 146 -5.77 -5.71 -8.63
C PRO A 146 -4.65 -5.29 -9.59
N LEU A 147 -4.96 -5.09 -10.87
CA LEU A 147 -4.00 -4.70 -11.91
C LEU A 147 -3.20 -3.47 -11.48
N MET A 148 -3.86 -2.51 -10.82
CA MET A 148 -3.22 -1.32 -10.26
C MET A 148 -2.08 -1.68 -9.31
N VAL A 149 -2.27 -2.65 -8.40
CA VAL A 149 -1.27 -3.03 -7.38
C VAL A 149 -0.04 -3.63 -8.06
N LEU A 150 -0.27 -4.46 -9.10
CA LEU A 150 0.80 -5.07 -9.87
C LEU A 150 1.67 -4.01 -10.57
N ILE A 151 1.04 -3.01 -11.20
CA ILE A 151 1.76 -1.93 -11.88
C ILE A 151 2.57 -1.10 -10.87
N VAL A 152 1.96 -0.73 -9.72
CA VAL A 152 2.66 -0.02 -8.64
C VAL A 152 3.87 -0.82 -8.14
N ALA A 153 3.71 -2.12 -7.93
CA ALA A 153 4.77 -3.00 -7.46
C ALA A 153 5.91 -3.13 -8.50
N ILE A 154 5.61 -3.26 -9.80
CA ILE A 154 6.64 -3.31 -10.85
C ILE A 154 7.46 -2.01 -10.87
N ILE A 155 6.80 -0.86 -10.77
CA ILE A 155 7.48 0.45 -10.72
C ILE A 155 8.37 0.55 -9.49
N LEU A 156 7.85 0.19 -8.31
CA LEU A 156 8.62 0.19 -7.07
C LEU A 156 9.80 -0.78 -7.14
N LEU A 157 9.66 -1.94 -7.78
CA LEU A 157 10.74 -2.91 -7.97
C LEU A 157 11.83 -2.33 -8.87
N PHE A 158 11.46 -1.71 -10.00
CA PHE A 158 12.40 -1.04 -10.90
C PHE A 158 13.20 0.05 -10.17
N VAL A 159 12.52 0.88 -9.37
CA VAL A 159 13.19 1.89 -8.55
C VAL A 159 14.05 1.23 -7.47
N GLY A 160 13.57 0.15 -6.84
CA GLY A 160 14.29 -0.60 -5.81
C GLY A 160 15.59 -1.19 -6.31
N ILE A 161 15.58 -1.78 -7.51
CA ILE A 161 16.77 -2.29 -8.20
C ILE A 161 17.72 -1.14 -8.50
N SER A 162 17.21 -0.02 -9.02
CA SER A 162 18.02 1.17 -9.32
C SER A 162 18.68 1.74 -8.06
N LEU A 163 17.93 1.80 -6.94
CA LEU A 163 18.42 2.24 -5.64
C LEU A 163 19.50 1.29 -5.11
N PHE A 164 19.28 -0.02 -5.18
CA PHE A 164 20.24 -1.03 -4.76
C PHE A 164 21.55 -0.92 -5.53
N ARG A 165 21.49 -0.73 -6.86
CA ARG A 165 22.69 -0.53 -7.69
C ARG A 165 23.46 0.73 -7.29
N LYS A 166 22.79 1.77 -6.83
CA LYS A 166 23.39 3.06 -6.46
C LYS A 166 23.92 3.11 -5.02
N THR A 167 23.21 2.50 -4.08
CA THR A 167 23.42 2.68 -2.62
C THR A 167 23.72 1.38 -1.88
N ARG A 168 23.57 0.22 -2.53
CA ARG A 168 23.58 -1.13 -1.92
C ARG A 168 22.45 -1.37 -0.90
N TRP A 169 21.50 -0.46 -0.76
CA TRP A 169 20.33 -0.64 0.08
C TRP A 169 19.25 -1.46 -0.65
N SER A 170 18.94 -2.65 -0.14
CA SER A 170 18.05 -3.63 -0.79
C SER A 170 16.64 -3.71 -0.20
N SER A 171 16.34 -3.02 0.90
CA SER A 171 15.08 -3.19 1.66
C SER A 171 13.83 -3.10 0.78
N MET A 172 13.65 -1.97 0.08
CA MET A 172 12.49 -1.78 -0.83
C MET A 172 12.41 -2.86 -1.92
N MET A 173 13.55 -3.23 -2.52
CA MET A 173 13.58 -4.26 -3.55
C MET A 173 13.10 -5.61 -3.01
N ILE A 174 13.59 -6.01 -1.83
CA ILE A 174 13.22 -7.28 -1.19
C ILE A 174 11.75 -7.26 -0.79
N GLY A 175 11.26 -6.20 -0.13
CA GLY A 175 9.87 -6.15 0.32
C GLY A 175 8.87 -6.13 -0.84
N VAL A 176 9.17 -5.44 -1.94
CA VAL A 176 8.35 -5.48 -3.17
C VAL A 176 8.36 -6.88 -3.78
N ALA A 177 9.52 -7.54 -3.88
CA ALA A 177 9.61 -8.89 -4.41
C ALA A 177 8.81 -9.90 -3.55
N VAL A 178 8.91 -9.79 -2.22
CA VAL A 178 8.14 -10.60 -1.28
C VAL A 178 6.63 -10.39 -1.48
N MET A 179 6.18 -9.14 -1.66
CA MET A 179 4.76 -8.85 -1.93
C MET A 179 4.27 -9.46 -3.24
N LEU A 180 5.06 -9.32 -4.32
CA LEU A 180 4.70 -9.88 -5.64
C LEU A 180 4.60 -11.41 -5.58
N VAL A 181 5.57 -12.08 -4.98
CA VAL A 181 5.56 -13.54 -4.85
C VAL A 181 4.47 -14.00 -3.90
N GLY A 182 4.35 -13.37 -2.73
CA GLY A 182 3.36 -13.73 -1.71
C GLY A 182 1.91 -13.50 -2.16
N SER A 183 1.67 -12.54 -3.06
CA SER A 183 0.34 -12.29 -3.63
C SER A 183 0.04 -13.14 -4.87
N ALA A 184 1.06 -13.65 -5.57
CA ALA A 184 0.88 -14.50 -6.75
C ALA A 184 0.66 -15.98 -6.40
N VAL A 185 1.15 -16.42 -5.23
CA VAL A 185 1.02 -17.81 -4.78
C VAL A 185 -0.22 -17.94 -3.91
N SER A 186 -1.14 -18.83 -4.28
CA SER A 186 -2.24 -19.23 -3.40
C SER A 186 -1.68 -20.05 -2.24
N ILE A 187 -1.56 -19.42 -1.07
CA ILE A 187 -1.11 -20.09 0.13
C ILE A 187 -2.31 -20.83 0.74
N PRO A 188 -2.28 -22.16 0.91
CA PRO A 188 -3.40 -22.96 1.40
C PRO A 188 -3.55 -22.82 2.92
N ILE A 189 -3.64 -21.59 3.42
CA ILE A 189 -3.90 -21.28 4.82
C ILE A 189 -5.34 -20.76 4.90
N PRO A 190 -6.17 -21.29 5.81
CA PRO A 190 -7.56 -20.87 5.98
C PRO A 190 -7.64 -19.52 6.71
N SER A 191 -7.19 -18.45 6.07
CA SER A 191 -7.21 -17.09 6.63
C SER A 191 -7.28 -16.03 5.53
N THR A 192 -8.13 -15.03 5.74
CA THR A 192 -8.24 -13.83 4.90
C THR A 192 -7.10 -12.84 5.13
N ALA A 193 -6.36 -12.99 6.23
CA ALA A 193 -5.32 -12.06 6.70
C ALA A 193 -3.91 -12.33 6.13
N VAL A 194 -3.72 -13.42 5.38
CA VAL A 194 -2.40 -13.82 4.87
C VAL A 194 -1.80 -12.75 3.95
N THR A 195 -2.58 -12.23 3.01
CA THR A 195 -2.13 -11.19 2.07
C THR A 195 -1.71 -9.91 2.80
N ASN A 196 -2.42 -9.54 3.87
CA ASN A 196 -2.10 -8.37 4.70
C ASN A 196 -0.76 -8.53 5.43
N THR A 197 -0.29 -9.75 5.67
CA THR A 197 1.07 -9.99 6.20
C THR A 197 2.13 -9.57 5.20
N PHE A 198 1.97 -9.92 3.92
CA PHE A 198 2.89 -9.49 2.87
C PHE A 198 2.84 -7.99 2.65
N GLU A 199 1.65 -7.40 2.71
CA GLU A 199 1.49 -5.96 2.63
C GLU A 199 2.20 -5.23 3.78
N LEU A 200 2.12 -5.75 5.01
CA LEU A 200 2.84 -5.18 6.15
C LEU A 200 4.36 -5.25 5.95
N ILE A 201 4.89 -6.40 5.50
CA ILE A 201 6.33 -6.56 5.20
C ILE A 201 6.75 -5.57 4.12
N PHE A 202 5.93 -5.41 3.08
CA PHE A 202 6.15 -4.48 2.00
C PHE A 202 6.20 -3.03 2.48
N ILE A 203 5.19 -2.56 3.20
CA ILE A 203 5.13 -1.19 3.74
C ILE A 203 6.27 -0.94 4.73
N PHE A 204 6.59 -1.92 5.58
CA PHE A 204 7.73 -1.83 6.48
C PHE A 204 9.05 -1.65 5.70
N SER A 205 9.23 -2.38 4.60
CA SER A 205 10.42 -2.25 3.75
C SER A 205 10.56 -0.86 3.10
N LEU A 206 9.42 -0.23 2.74
CA LEU A 206 9.37 1.13 2.22
C LEU A 206 9.71 2.13 3.32
N PHE A 207 9.18 1.94 4.53
CA PHE A 207 9.50 2.76 5.69
C PHE A 207 10.99 2.69 6.04
N LEU A 208 11.59 1.50 6.06
CA LEU A 208 13.03 1.35 6.29
C LEU A 208 13.85 2.10 5.22
N THR A 209 13.38 2.10 3.97
CA THR A 209 14.00 2.85 2.87
C THR A 209 13.85 4.36 3.05
N GLN A 210 12.67 4.84 3.42
CA GLN A 210 12.42 6.24 3.76
C GLN A 210 13.35 6.69 4.91
N ARG A 211 13.42 5.92 6.00
CA ARG A 211 14.29 6.19 7.13
C ARG A 211 15.77 6.20 6.76
N HIS A 212 16.22 5.22 5.96
CA HIS A 212 17.61 5.12 5.52
C HIS A 212 18.04 6.35 4.71
N LEU A 213 17.21 6.75 3.76
CA LEU A 213 17.48 7.92 2.93
C LEU A 213 17.49 9.20 3.75
N MET A 214 16.54 9.36 4.66
CA MET A 214 16.36 10.57 5.45
C MET A 214 17.19 10.62 6.74
N LYS A 215 18.19 9.73 6.88
CA LYS A 215 19.21 9.68 7.94
C LYS A 215 18.81 10.36 9.26
N ILE A 216 17.87 9.77 9.97
CA ILE A 216 17.71 10.09 11.40
C ILE A 216 18.91 9.46 12.11
N HIS A 217 19.85 10.30 12.55
CA HIS A 217 20.82 9.93 13.57
C HIS A 217 20.12 9.97 14.92
#